data_AF-A0A1P8JRM4-F1
#
_entry.id   AF-A0A1P8JRM4-F1
#
_cell.length_a   1.000
_cell.length_b   1.000
_cell.length_c   1.000
_cell.angle_alpha   90.00
_cell.angle_beta   90.00
_cell.angle_gamma   90.00
#
_symmetry.space_group_name_H-M   'P 1'
#
loop_
_entity.id
_entity.type
_entity.pdbx_description
1 polymer ?
#
loop_
_entity_poly.entity_id
_entity_poly.type
_entity_poly.pdbx_seq_one_letter_code
_entity_poly.pdbx_strand_id
1 'polypeptide(L)'
;MSKDISTKLIHHDFQVPSGYEAVPPGVSKGSTVLSPSVADVRQRLRAFGHRDGYSYGLYGTPTTDTLEQRLCTLEGGRHCLRGPSGQAAITVVNLGF
;
A
#
# COMPACT_ATOMS: atom_id res chain seq x y z
N MET A 1 -25.32 -22.96 2.39
CA MET A 1 -24.04 -23.56 1.95
C MET A 1 -22.92 -22.55 2.21
N SER A 2 -21.80 -22.98 2.81
CA SER A 2 -20.61 -22.12 2.96
C SER A 2 -20.10 -21.75 1.57
N LYS A 3 -19.88 -20.46 1.29
CA LYS A 3 -19.24 -20.00 0.05
C LYS A 3 -17.91 -20.74 -0.14
N ASP A 4 -17.59 -21.11 -1.39
CA ASP A 4 -16.28 -21.67 -1.76
C ASP A 4 -15.17 -20.65 -1.45
N ILE A 5 -13.96 -21.14 -1.16
CA ILE A 5 -12.83 -20.28 -0.76
C ILE A 5 -12.52 -19.24 -1.86
N SER A 6 -12.57 -19.63 -3.14
CA SER A 6 -12.33 -18.72 -4.26
C SER A 6 -13.38 -17.59 -4.32
N THR A 7 -14.64 -17.93 -4.01
CA THR A 7 -15.76 -16.99 -4.00
C THR A 7 -15.70 -16.03 -2.81
N LYS A 8 -15.25 -16.50 -1.64
CA LYS A 8 -15.00 -15.63 -0.49
C LYS A 8 -13.87 -14.63 -0.74
N LEU A 9 -12.88 -15.03 -1.52
CA LEU A 9 -11.71 -14.21 -1.84
C LEU A 9 -12.01 -13.13 -2.90
N ILE A 10 -12.88 -13.41 -3.87
CA ILE A 10 -13.27 -12.46 -4.94
C ILE A 10 -14.43 -11.55 -4.50
N HIS A 11 -15.37 -12.08 -3.71
CA HIS A 11 -16.61 -11.38 -3.30
C HIS A 11 -16.70 -11.27 -1.78
N HIS A 12 -15.64 -10.73 -1.18
CA HIS A 12 -15.58 -10.51 0.26
C HIS A 12 -16.69 -9.52 0.69
N ASP A 13 -17.30 -9.74 1.84
CA ASP A 13 -18.54 -9.04 2.27
C ASP A 13 -18.30 -7.57 2.71
N PHE A 14 -17.15 -6.99 2.38
CA PHE A 14 -16.81 -5.60 2.72
C PHE A 14 -17.24 -4.64 1.60
N GLN A 15 -17.84 -3.52 1.98
CA GLN A 15 -18.30 -2.47 1.06
C GLN A 15 -17.66 -1.11 1.38
N VAL A 16 -17.36 -0.34 0.34
CA VAL A 16 -16.85 1.04 0.44
C VAL A 16 -17.99 2.05 0.70
N PRO A 17 -17.70 3.26 1.21
CA PRO A 17 -18.70 4.31 1.40
C PRO A 17 -19.51 4.63 0.14
N SER A 18 -20.80 4.92 0.30
CA SER A 18 -21.73 5.11 -0.81
C SER A 18 -21.32 6.27 -1.72
N GLY A 19 -21.33 6.04 -3.04
CA GLY A 19 -21.12 7.07 -4.05
C GLY A 19 -20.23 6.66 -5.23
N TYR A 20 -19.39 5.63 -5.05
CA TYR A 20 -18.61 5.03 -6.14
C TYR A 20 -18.07 3.66 -5.73
N GLU A 21 -18.34 2.63 -6.51
CA GLU A 21 -17.85 1.27 -6.25
C GLU A 21 -17.37 0.62 -7.55
N ALA A 22 -16.20 -0.03 -7.50
CA ALA A 22 -15.64 -0.78 -8.60
C ALA A 22 -15.00 -2.07 -8.05
N VAL A 23 -15.07 -3.15 -8.84
CA VAL A 23 -14.44 -4.44 -8.51
C VAL A 23 -12.92 -4.33 -8.29
N PRO A 24 -12.14 -3.64 -9.15
CA PRO A 24 -10.72 -3.42 -8.89
C PRO A 24 -10.49 -2.30 -7.85
N PRO A 25 -9.40 -2.36 -7.06
CA PRO A 25 -9.02 -1.25 -6.20
C PRO A 25 -8.73 0.00 -7.03
N GLY A 26 -9.06 1.16 -6.48
CA GLY A 26 -8.74 2.45 -7.09
C GLY A 26 -7.24 2.63 -7.31
N VAL A 27 -6.88 3.27 -8.43
CA VAL A 27 -5.47 3.57 -8.76
C VAL A 27 -5.15 5.01 -8.35
N SER A 28 -4.50 5.17 -7.21
CA SER A 28 -3.95 6.45 -6.74
C SER A 28 -2.66 6.77 -7.49
N LYS A 29 -2.75 7.63 -8.50
CA LYS A 29 -1.60 8.19 -9.24
C LYS A 29 -1.26 9.57 -8.72
N GLY A 30 -0.11 9.71 -8.08
CA GLY A 30 0.38 11.00 -7.61
C GLY A 30 1.74 10.88 -6.97
N SER A 31 2.61 11.86 -7.23
CA SER A 31 3.87 12.02 -6.53
C SER A 31 3.68 12.85 -5.26
N THR A 32 3.04 14.01 -5.37
CA THR A 32 2.86 14.94 -4.25
C THR A 32 1.66 14.55 -3.38
N VAL A 33 1.89 14.45 -2.07
CA VAL A 33 0.82 14.30 -1.07
C VAL A 33 0.52 15.68 -0.48
N LEU A 34 -0.74 16.09 -0.54
CA LEU A 34 -1.16 17.37 0.03
C LEU A 34 -1.25 17.31 1.55
N SER A 35 -1.03 18.46 2.17
CA SER A 35 -1.08 18.63 3.62
C SER A 35 -1.90 19.88 3.95
N PRO A 36 -2.81 19.83 4.94
CA PRO A 36 -3.70 20.95 5.22
C PRO A 36 -2.97 22.13 5.89
N SER A 37 -1.80 21.92 6.49
CA SER A 37 -0.99 22.98 7.08
C SER A 37 0.51 22.71 7.03
N VAL A 38 1.31 23.76 7.21
CA VAL A 38 2.78 23.64 7.36
C VAL A 38 3.15 22.85 8.63
N ALA A 39 2.33 22.91 9.68
CA ALA A 39 2.57 22.14 10.91
C ALA A 39 2.46 20.63 10.64
N ASP A 40 1.47 20.21 9.85
CA ASP A 40 1.28 18.82 9.46
C ASP A 40 2.44 18.30 8.61
N VAL A 41 2.97 19.12 7.69
CA VAL A 41 4.18 18.79 6.93
C VAL A 41 5.35 18.53 7.88
N ARG A 42 5.59 19.40 8.86
CA ARG A 42 6.69 19.24 9.83
C ARG A 42 6.54 18.00 10.70
N GLN A 43 5.32 17.64 11.08
CA GLN A 43 5.06 16.42 11.83
C GLN A 43 5.35 15.18 10.97
N ARG A 44 4.88 15.15 9.71
CA ARG A 44 5.10 14.04 8.78
C ARG A 44 6.59 13.85 8.43
N LEU A 45 7.37 14.93 8.37
CA LEU A 45 8.83 14.84 8.19
C LEU A 45 9.55 14.10 9.32
N ARG A 46 8.97 14.04 10.53
CA ARG A 46 9.56 13.24 11.63
C ARG A 46 9.34 11.74 11.42
N ALA A 47 8.30 11.38 10.68
CA ALA A 47 8.01 10.02 10.25
C ALA A 47 8.64 9.70 8.88
N PHE A 48 9.55 10.54 8.37
CA PHE A 48 10.18 10.31 7.08
C PHE A 48 11.00 9.01 7.10
N GLY A 49 10.67 8.08 6.20
CA GLY A 49 11.22 6.72 6.21
C GLY A 49 10.41 5.71 7.02
N HIS A 50 9.48 6.16 7.88
CA HIS A 50 8.49 5.31 8.51
C HIS A 50 7.24 5.20 7.61
N ARG A 51 6.63 4.02 7.56
CA ARG A 51 5.46 3.72 6.71
C ARG A 51 4.12 4.11 7.37
N ASP A 52 4.15 5.02 8.34
CA ASP A 52 2.99 5.46 9.12
C ASP A 52 2.21 6.60 8.44
N GLY A 53 1.96 6.46 7.14
CA GLY A 53 1.18 7.40 6.33
C GLY A 53 1.87 7.86 5.04
N TYR A 54 1.15 8.70 4.27
CA TYR A 54 1.61 9.16 2.95
C TYR A 54 2.40 10.48 3.07
N SER A 55 3.68 10.44 2.71
CA SER A 55 4.56 11.62 2.65
C SER A 55 4.83 12.05 1.20
N TYR A 56 5.19 11.08 0.35
CA TYR A 56 5.44 11.27 -1.07
C TYR A 56 5.20 9.95 -1.81
N GLY A 57 4.68 10.00 -3.03
CA GLY A 57 4.29 8.82 -3.81
C GLY A 57 5.43 7.87 -4.15
N LEU A 58 6.68 8.33 -4.05
CA LEU A 58 7.87 7.46 -4.14
C LEU A 58 7.90 6.42 -3.01
N TYR A 59 7.47 6.79 -1.81
CA TYR A 59 7.52 5.93 -0.62
C TYR A 59 6.28 5.05 -0.47
N GLY A 60 5.20 5.39 -1.16
CA GLY A 60 3.97 4.63 -1.17
C GLY A 60 2.77 5.46 -1.60
N THR A 61 1.81 4.80 -2.24
CA THR A 61 0.45 5.29 -2.47
C THR A 61 -0.52 4.23 -1.98
N PRO A 62 -1.82 4.57 -1.79
CA PRO A 62 -2.82 3.56 -1.45
C PRO A 62 -2.79 2.32 -2.37
N THR A 63 -2.47 2.51 -3.65
CA THR A 63 -2.33 1.41 -4.63
C THR A 63 -1.18 0.47 -4.28
N THR A 64 0.01 1.00 -4.00
CA THR A 64 1.21 0.19 -3.75
C THR A 64 1.16 -0.46 -2.38
N ASP A 65 0.65 0.25 -1.38
CA ASP A 65 0.50 -0.27 -0.02
C ASP A 65 -0.50 -1.42 -0.01
N THR A 66 -1.59 -1.33 -0.78
CA THR A 66 -2.56 -2.43 -0.94
C THR A 66 -1.89 -3.69 -1.49
N LEU A 67 -0.98 -3.56 -2.46
CA LEU A 67 -0.23 -4.70 -3.00
C LEU A 67 0.72 -5.28 -1.94
N GLU A 68 1.51 -4.44 -1.29
CA GLU A 68 2.50 -4.86 -0.30
C GLU A 68 1.85 -5.57 0.90
N GLN A 69 0.72 -5.07 1.41
CA GLN A 69 0.00 -5.72 2.52
C GLN A 69 -0.64 -7.06 2.13
N ARG A 70 -1.10 -7.20 0.88
CA ARG A 70 -1.60 -8.48 0.35
C ARG A 70 -0.47 -9.50 0.25
N LEU A 71 0.72 -9.09 -0.19
CA LEU A 71 1.91 -9.95 -0.21
C LEU A 71 2.35 -10.34 1.20
N CYS A 72 2.36 -9.41 2.16
CA CYS A 72 2.62 -9.72 3.57
C CYS A 72 1.66 -10.77 4.11
N THR A 73 0.36 -10.61 3.86
CA THR A 73 -0.67 -11.56 4.29
C THR A 73 -0.46 -12.95 3.68
N LEU A 74 -0.11 -12.99 2.39
CA LEU A 74 0.15 -14.24 1.68
C LEU A 74 1.36 -14.99 2.23
N GLU A 75 2.44 -14.28 2.54
CA GLU A 75 3.74 -14.86 2.92
C GLU A 75 3.97 -14.92 4.45
N GLY A 76 3.03 -14.41 5.26
CA GLY A 76 3.20 -14.29 6.71
C GLY A 76 4.22 -13.22 7.14
N GLY A 77 4.52 -12.26 6.27
CA GLY A 77 5.50 -11.20 6.53
C GLY A 77 4.92 -10.02 7.34
N ARG A 78 5.76 -9.35 8.14
CA ARG A 78 5.36 -8.13 8.88
C ARG A 78 5.38 -6.86 8.00
N HIS A 79 6.33 -6.80 7.08
CA HIS A 79 6.54 -5.67 6.17
C HIS A 79 6.93 -6.19 4.79
N CYS A 80 6.55 -5.48 3.74
CA CYS A 80 6.93 -5.76 2.36
C CYS A 80 7.48 -4.47 1.75
N LEU A 81 8.59 -4.59 1.02
CA LEU A 81 9.18 -3.52 0.23
C LEU A 81 9.15 -3.93 -1.24
N ARG A 82 8.42 -3.17 -2.05
CA ARG A 82 8.30 -3.42 -3.48
C ARG A 82 9.44 -2.76 -4.26
N GLY A 83 10.12 -3.53 -5.11
CA GLY A 83 11.05 -3.01 -6.12
C GLY A 83 10.37 -2.74 -7.47
N PRO A 84 11.01 -1.96 -8.37
CA PRO A 84 10.53 -1.76 -9.74
C PRO A 84 10.68 -3.01 -10.62
N SER A 85 11.45 -4.00 -10.17
CA SER A 85 11.63 -5.30 -10.82
C SER A 85 12.07 -6.37 -9.82
N GLY A 86 12.04 -7.65 -10.24
CA GLY A 86 12.55 -8.75 -9.42
C GLY A 86 14.05 -8.64 -9.14
N GLN A 87 14.85 -8.27 -10.14
CA GLN A 87 16.28 -8.02 -9.95
C GLN A 87 16.52 -6.87 -8.96
N ALA A 88 15.75 -5.79 -9.04
CA ALA A 88 15.88 -4.69 -8.08
C ALA A 88 15.53 -5.13 -6.66
N ALA A 89 14.51 -5.97 -6.47
CA ALA A 89 14.18 -6.53 -5.15
C ALA A 89 15.34 -7.36 -4.58
N ILE A 90 15.95 -8.24 -5.39
CA ILE A 90 17.12 -9.05 -5.00
C ILE A 90 18.30 -8.14 -4.67
N THR A 91 18.60 -7.15 -5.52
CA THR A 91 19.70 -6.21 -5.31
C THR A 91 19.52 -5.42 -4.01
N VAL A 92 18.30 -4.93 -3.72
CA VAL A 92 18.02 -4.19 -2.48
C VAL A 92 18.29 -5.05 -1.25
N VAL A 93 17.91 -6.33 -1.26
CA VAL A 93 18.20 -7.24 -0.13
C VAL A 93 19.71 -7.46 0.05
N ASN A 94 20.47 -7.55 -1.06
CA ASN A 94 21.91 -7.81 -0.99
C ASN A 94 22.77 -6.55 -0.73
N LEU A 95 22.26 -5.36 -1.03
CA LEU A 95 22.96 -4.08 -0.82
C LEU A 95 22.46 -3.30 0.41
N GLY A 96 21.26 -3.62 0.90
CA GLY A 96 20.67 -3.00 2.08
C GLY A 96 21.29 -3.60 3.34
N PHE A 97 22.38 -3.00 3.81
CA PHE A 97 22.96 -3.27 5.12
C PHE A 97 22.05 -2.77 6.25
#